data_AF-A5JLA1-F1
#
_entry.id   AF-A5JLA1-F1
#
_cell.length_a   1.000
_cell.length_b   1.000
_cell.length_c   1.000
_cell.angle_alpha   90.00
_cell.angle_beta   90.00
_cell.angle_gamma   90.00
#
_symmetry.space_group_name_H-M   'P 1'
#
loop_
_entity.id
_entity.type
_entity.pdbx_description
1 polymer ?
#
loop_
_entity_poly.entity_id
_entity_poly.type
_entity_poly.pdbx_seq_one_letter_code
_entity_poly.pdbx_strand_id
1 'polypeptide(L)'
;GVILADYGESWRDHRRFALMTLRNFGLGKKSMEERISEEIQHTIKTLENNIGKLFSPQIMFHNAASNIICQVLFGKRFEYDDEIIKTIVQCFTRNSKIANGPWAMIYDSIPLIRKLPLPFREAFKNAE
;
A
#
# COMPACT_ATOMS: atom_id res chain seq x y z
N GLY A 1 9.83 -5.52 11.21
CA GLY A 1 9.33 -5.23 9.84
C GLY A 1 10.17 -5.98 8.81
N VAL A 2 9.89 -5.83 7.50
CA VAL A 2 10.64 -6.55 6.44
C VAL A 2 11.44 -5.59 5.54
N ILE A 3 10.84 -4.50 5.07
CA ILE A 3 11.41 -3.65 4.00
C ILE A 3 12.59 -2.79 4.51
N LEU A 4 12.46 -2.20 5.69
CA LEU A 4 13.48 -1.29 6.28
C LEU A 4 14.21 -1.92 7.48
N ALA A 5 14.08 -3.23 7.67
CA ALA A 5 14.71 -3.90 8.81
C ALA A 5 16.10 -4.41 8.43
N ASP A 6 17.06 -4.22 9.34
CA ASP A 6 18.41 -4.73 9.20
C ASP A 6 18.42 -6.26 9.13
N TYR A 7 19.42 -6.80 8.45
CA TYR A 7 19.59 -8.24 8.36
C TYR A 7 19.87 -8.83 9.74
N GLY A 8 19.03 -9.77 10.16
CA GLY A 8 19.14 -10.43 11.44
C GLY A 8 18.07 -11.50 11.60
N GLU A 9 18.08 -12.18 12.75
CA GLU A 9 17.11 -13.24 13.06
C GLU A 9 15.67 -12.70 13.01
N SER A 10 15.41 -11.53 13.60
CA SER A 10 14.11 -10.88 13.53
C SER A 10 13.63 -10.62 12.09
N TRP A 11 14.51 -10.17 11.19
CA TRP A 11 14.14 -9.98 9.78
C TRP A 11 13.83 -11.32 9.09
N ARG A 12 14.63 -12.35 9.36
CA ARG A 12 14.42 -13.71 8.81
C ARG A 12 13.07 -14.27 9.26
N ASP A 13 12.71 -14.10 10.52
CA ASP A 13 11.45 -14.59 11.07
C ASP A 13 10.25 -13.85 10.50
N HIS A 14 10.28 -12.52 10.48
CA HIS A 14 9.21 -11.72 9.87
C HIS A 14 9.04 -12.03 8.38
N ARG A 15 10.14 -12.19 7.64
CA ARG A 15 10.11 -12.55 6.21
C ARG A 15 9.52 -13.94 6.01
N ARG A 16 9.95 -14.94 6.78
CA ARG A 16 9.43 -16.30 6.70
C ARG A 16 7.93 -16.33 7.03
N PHE A 17 7.53 -15.66 8.10
CA PHE A 17 6.14 -15.54 8.50
C PHE A 17 5.29 -14.91 7.39
N ALA A 18 5.69 -13.75 6.86
CA ALA A 18 4.94 -13.07 5.80
C ALA A 18 4.76 -13.94 4.55
N LEU A 19 5.82 -14.59 4.07
CA LEU A 19 5.76 -15.46 2.89
C LEU A 19 4.87 -16.69 3.13
N MET A 20 4.98 -17.30 4.31
CA MET A 20 4.15 -18.46 4.67
C MET A 20 2.67 -18.07 4.76
N THR A 21 2.36 -16.95 5.42
CA THR A 21 1.00 -16.42 5.55
C THR A 21 0.40 -16.08 4.18
N LEU A 22 1.13 -15.40 3.31
CA LEU A 22 0.67 -15.11 1.95
C LEU A 22 0.37 -16.38 1.15
N ARG A 23 1.24 -17.40 1.23
CA ARG A 23 1.00 -18.71 0.58
C ARG A 23 -0.22 -19.43 1.13
N ASN A 24 -0.48 -19.29 2.43
CA ASN A 24 -1.67 -19.84 3.08
C ASN A 24 -2.94 -19.12 2.63
N PHE A 25 -2.90 -17.79 2.48
CA PHE A 25 -4.02 -16.99 1.95
C PHE A 25 -4.23 -17.14 0.44
N GLY A 26 -3.41 -17.92 -0.25
CA GLY A 26 -3.64 -18.30 -1.63
C GLY A 26 -2.64 -17.77 -2.63
N LEU A 27 -1.58 -17.05 -2.21
CA LEU A 27 -0.52 -16.64 -3.11
C LEU A 27 0.07 -17.87 -3.82
N GLY A 28 0.04 -17.85 -5.15
CA GLY A 28 0.47 -18.98 -6.00
C GLY A 28 -0.55 -20.12 -6.12
N LYS A 29 -1.79 -19.92 -5.68
CA LYS A 29 -2.91 -20.86 -5.82
C LYS A 29 -4.05 -20.23 -6.63
N LYS A 30 -4.95 -21.07 -7.14
CA LYS A 30 -6.14 -20.65 -7.90
C LYS A 30 -7.04 -19.67 -7.12
N SER A 31 -7.09 -19.77 -5.80
CA SER A 31 -7.89 -18.85 -4.97
C SER A 31 -7.44 -17.39 -5.07
N MET A 32 -6.17 -17.11 -5.39
CA MET A 32 -5.70 -15.75 -5.65
C MET A 32 -6.12 -15.28 -7.05
N GLU A 33 -6.04 -16.16 -8.03
CA GLU A 33 -6.50 -15.90 -9.40
C GLU A 33 -8.01 -15.57 -9.43
N GLU A 34 -8.81 -16.29 -8.65
CA GLU A 34 -10.25 -16.03 -8.50
C GLU A 34 -10.51 -14.62 -7.94
N ARG A 35 -9.81 -14.22 -6.88
CA ARG A 35 -9.91 -12.87 -6.29
C ARG A 35 -9.49 -11.76 -7.26
N ILE A 36 -8.41 -11.99 -8.01
CA ILE A 36 -7.95 -11.07 -9.05
C ILE A 36 -9.01 -10.95 -10.15
N SER A 37 -9.58 -12.09 -10.58
CA SER A 37 -10.60 -12.14 -11.62
C SER A 37 -11.88 -11.40 -11.18
N GLU A 38 -12.31 -11.58 -9.93
CA GLU A 38 -13.42 -10.82 -9.33
C GLU A 38 -13.17 -9.30 -9.38
N GLU A 39 -11.99 -8.83 -8.97
CA GLU A 39 -11.67 -7.40 -8.99
C GLU A 39 -11.53 -6.84 -10.42
N ILE A 40 -11.11 -7.67 -11.38
CA ILE A 40 -11.12 -7.30 -12.81
C ILE A 40 -12.55 -7.07 -13.30
N GLN A 41 -13.54 -7.88 -12.89
CA GLN A 41 -14.93 -7.64 -13.27
C GLN A 41 -15.43 -6.28 -12.75
N HIS A 42 -15.06 -5.91 -11.51
CA HIS A 42 -15.35 -4.58 -10.97
C HIS A 42 -14.67 -3.45 -11.75
N THR A 43 -13.44 -3.68 -12.20
CA THR A 43 -12.67 -2.73 -13.01
C THR A 43 -13.30 -2.53 -14.38
N ILE A 44 -13.72 -3.60 -15.05
CA ILE A 44 -14.42 -3.54 -16.36
C ILE A 44 -15.72 -2.76 -16.21
N LYS A 45 -16.54 -3.07 -15.21
CA LYS A 45 -17.78 -2.33 -14.94
C LYS A 45 -17.54 -0.84 -14.70
N THR A 46 -16.43 -0.50 -14.04
CA THR A 46 -16.03 0.89 -13.84
C THR A 46 -15.66 1.57 -15.15
N LEU A 47 -14.96 0.88 -16.06
CA LEU A 47 -14.64 1.38 -17.39
C LEU A 47 -15.90 1.63 -18.22
N GLU A 48 -16.82 0.65 -18.24
CA GLU A 48 -18.10 0.77 -18.98
C GLU A 48 -18.92 1.98 -18.51
N ASN A 49 -18.98 2.23 -17.20
CA ASN A 49 -19.68 3.38 -16.62
C ASN A 49 -19.02 4.75 -16.91
N ASN A 50 -17.76 4.73 -17.34
CA ASN A 50 -16.96 5.93 -17.63
C ASN A 50 -16.70 6.12 -19.13
N ILE A 51 -17.37 5.36 -20.01
CA ILE A 51 -17.30 5.59 -21.46
C ILE A 51 -17.68 7.05 -21.78
N GLY A 52 -16.80 7.73 -22.53
CA GLY A 52 -16.99 9.13 -22.91
C GLY A 52 -16.62 10.17 -21.83
N LYS A 53 -16.13 9.74 -20.66
CA LYS A 53 -15.67 10.64 -19.58
C LYS A 53 -14.15 10.64 -19.47
N LEU A 54 -13.59 11.73 -18.96
CA LEU A 54 -12.20 11.78 -18.54
C LEU A 54 -12.03 10.94 -17.27
N PHE A 55 -11.20 9.90 -17.34
CA PHE A 55 -10.84 9.09 -16.19
C PHE A 55 -9.33 8.87 -16.16
N SER A 56 -8.75 8.69 -14.96
CA SER A 56 -7.33 8.38 -14.80
C SER A 56 -7.13 6.86 -14.66
N PRO A 57 -6.49 6.19 -15.63
CA PRO A 57 -6.19 4.75 -15.52
C PRO A 57 -5.29 4.42 -14.34
N GLN A 58 -4.37 5.33 -13.99
CA GLN A 58 -3.44 5.13 -12.88
C GLN A 58 -4.19 4.96 -11.55
N ILE A 59 -5.18 5.82 -11.28
CA ILE A 59 -5.96 5.76 -10.04
C ILE A 59 -6.80 4.49 -10.00
N MET A 60 -7.41 4.12 -11.13
CA MET A 60 -8.20 2.89 -11.25
C MET A 60 -7.37 1.64 -10.91
N PHE A 61 -6.20 1.46 -11.55
CA PHE A 61 -5.36 0.30 -11.28
C PHE A 61 -4.76 0.32 -9.87
N HIS A 62 -4.45 1.49 -9.32
CA HIS A 62 -3.99 1.61 -7.94
C HIS A 62 -5.06 1.15 -6.94
N ASN A 63 -6.31 1.52 -7.19
CA ASN A 63 -7.45 1.12 -6.38
C ASN A 63 -7.73 -0.39 -6.49
N ALA A 64 -7.70 -0.95 -7.70
CA ALA A 64 -7.88 -2.39 -7.91
C ALA A 64 -6.78 -3.21 -7.20
N ALA A 65 -5.51 -2.82 -7.33
CA ALA A 65 -4.40 -3.47 -6.63
C ALA A 65 -4.54 -3.37 -5.10
N SER A 66 -4.92 -2.19 -4.60
CA SER A 66 -5.16 -1.98 -3.16
C SER A 66 -6.27 -2.88 -2.63
N ASN A 67 -7.37 -3.02 -3.37
CA ASN A 67 -8.47 -3.89 -2.98
C ASN A 67 -8.10 -5.37 -2.95
N ILE A 68 -7.33 -5.86 -3.93
CA ILE A 68 -6.82 -7.23 -3.92
C ILE A 68 -5.98 -7.47 -2.66
N ILE A 69 -5.08 -6.53 -2.33
CA ILE A 69 -4.25 -6.61 -1.11
C ILE A 69 -5.12 -6.61 0.15
N CYS A 70 -6.10 -5.70 0.25
CA CYS A 70 -7.03 -5.63 1.38
C CYS A 70 -7.87 -6.90 1.53
N GLN A 71 -8.35 -7.47 0.43
CA GLN A 71 -9.13 -8.70 0.43
C GLN A 71 -8.29 -9.90 0.91
N VAL A 72 -7.00 -9.92 0.58
CA VAL A 72 -6.05 -10.96 1.03
C VAL A 72 -5.69 -10.80 2.50
N LEU A 73 -5.44 -9.57 2.97
CA LEU A 73 -4.98 -9.32 4.34
C LEU A 73 -6.10 -9.26 5.37
N PHE A 74 -7.23 -8.64 5.02
CA PHE A 74 -8.33 -8.36 5.94
C PHE A 74 -9.61 -9.15 5.65
N GLY A 75 -9.64 -9.90 4.54
CA GLY A 75 -10.84 -10.62 4.11
C GLY A 75 -12.00 -9.71 3.70
N LYS A 76 -11.74 -8.40 3.54
CA LYS A 76 -12.74 -7.39 3.20
C LYS A 76 -12.30 -6.60 1.98
N ARG A 77 -13.25 -6.38 1.08
CA ARG A 77 -13.14 -5.39 0.01
C ARG A 77 -13.70 -4.08 0.54
N PHE A 78 -13.02 -2.99 0.24
CA PHE A 78 -13.52 -1.66 0.55
C PHE A 78 -14.05 -1.02 -0.72
N GLU A 79 -15.06 -0.16 -0.57
CA GLU A 79 -15.56 0.61 -1.71
C GLU A 79 -14.55 1.69 -2.09
N TYR A 80 -14.43 1.98 -3.38
CA TYR A 80 -13.49 2.99 -3.87
C TYR A 80 -13.79 4.41 -3.34
N ASP A 81 -15.00 4.63 -2.85
CA ASP A 81 -15.43 5.91 -2.28
C ASP A 81 -15.24 6.00 -0.76
N ASP A 82 -14.82 4.91 -0.11
CA ASP A 82 -14.64 4.82 1.34
C ASP A 82 -13.57 5.82 1.82
N GLU A 83 -13.98 6.73 2.70
CA GLU A 83 -13.11 7.77 3.25
C GLU A 83 -11.91 7.20 4.00
N ILE A 84 -12.05 6.03 4.62
CA ILE A 84 -10.97 5.37 5.36
C ILE A 84 -9.86 4.95 4.39
N ILE A 85 -10.22 4.28 3.29
CA ILE A 85 -9.24 3.87 2.27
C ILE A 85 -8.61 5.09 1.59
N LYS A 86 -9.40 6.10 1.24
CA LYS A 86 -8.85 7.33 0.66
C LYS A 86 -7.83 7.99 1.59
N THR A 87 -8.15 8.06 2.88
CA THR A 87 -7.24 8.61 3.89
C THR A 87 -5.96 7.77 3.98
N ILE A 88 -6.08 6.44 4.03
CA ILE A 88 -4.92 5.52 4.07
C ILE A 88 -4.05 5.70 2.82
N VAL A 89 -4.64 5.72 1.61
CA VAL A 89 -3.92 5.87 0.34
C VAL A 89 -3.25 7.25 0.25
N GLN A 90 -3.91 8.31 0.68
CA GLN A 90 -3.34 9.66 0.71
C GLN A 90 -2.16 9.75 1.69
N CYS A 91 -2.32 9.22 2.91
CA CYS A 91 -1.25 9.12 3.90
C CYS A 91 -0.07 8.33 3.34
N PHE A 92 -0.33 7.15 2.75
CA PHE A 92 0.71 6.32 2.15
C PHE A 92 1.43 7.04 1.01
N THR A 93 0.70 7.72 0.12
CA THR A 93 1.28 8.48 -1.00
C THR A 93 2.15 9.63 -0.50
N ARG A 94 1.70 10.37 0.51
CA ARG A 94 2.45 11.48 1.11
C ARG A 94 3.71 10.96 1.82
N ASN A 95 3.58 9.90 2.62
CA ASN A 95 4.71 9.28 3.31
C ASN A 95 5.73 8.72 2.31
N SER A 96 5.27 8.09 1.22
CA SER A 96 6.15 7.59 0.15
C SER A 96 6.94 8.71 -0.53
N LYS A 97 6.32 9.88 -0.76
CA LYS A 97 7.02 11.06 -1.33
C LYS A 97 8.07 11.60 -0.38
N ILE A 98 7.80 11.61 0.93
CA ILE A 98 8.73 12.10 1.94
C ILE A 98 9.90 11.12 2.10
N ALA A 99 9.60 9.82 2.17
CA ALA A 99 10.58 8.74 2.34
C ALA A 99 11.50 8.57 1.12
N ASN A 100 11.00 8.79 -0.10
CA ASN A 100 11.81 8.71 -1.33
C ASN A 100 12.35 10.08 -1.78
N GLY A 101 12.04 11.15 -1.05
CA GLY A 101 12.41 12.51 -1.42
C GLY A 101 13.71 13.00 -0.76
N PRO A 102 14.17 14.22 -1.10
CA PRO A 102 15.37 14.82 -0.50
C PRO A 102 15.33 14.90 1.04
N TRP A 103 14.12 15.00 1.61
CA TRP A 103 13.92 15.05 3.06
C TRP A 103 14.38 13.77 3.78
N ALA A 104 14.23 12.59 3.19
CA ALA A 104 14.73 11.36 3.78
C ALA A 104 16.26 11.33 3.79
N MET A 105 16.90 11.75 2.69
CA MET A 105 18.36 11.83 2.62
C MET A 105 18.93 12.78 3.68
N ILE A 106 18.30 13.93 3.89
CA ILE A 106 18.70 14.90 4.92
C ILE A 106 18.51 14.31 6.33
N TYR A 107 17.39 13.61 6.57
CA TYR A 107 17.10 12.96 7.85
C TYR A 107 18.10 11.86 8.22
N ASP A 108 18.57 11.10 7.22
CA ASP A 108 19.56 10.04 7.41
C ASP A 108 20.98 10.60 7.56
N SER A 109 21.32 11.66 6.82
CA SER A 109 22.68 12.22 6.80
C SER A 109 22.98 13.13 7.98
N ILE A 110 21.98 13.80 8.58
CA ILE A 110 22.19 14.82 9.61
C ILE A 110 21.35 14.52 10.87
N PRO A 111 21.92 13.82 11.87
CA PRO A 111 21.21 13.42 13.09
C PRO A 111 20.64 14.59 13.91
N LEU A 112 21.28 15.76 13.85
CA LEU A 112 20.87 16.98 14.57
C LEU A 112 19.52 17.52 14.08
N ILE A 113 19.18 17.29 12.82
CA ILE A 113 17.96 17.82 12.20
C ILE A 113 16.72 17.03 12.66
N ARG A 114 16.90 15.79 13.16
CA ARG A 114 15.80 14.92 13.62
C ARG A 114 14.91 15.52 14.73
N LYS A 115 15.41 16.52 15.47
CA LYS A 115 14.66 17.22 16.54
C LYS A 115 13.82 18.40 16.03
N LEU A 116 14.01 18.85 14.79
CA LEU A 116 13.26 19.98 14.21
C LEU A 116 11.88 19.54 13.67
N PRO A 117 10.85 20.39 13.74
CA PRO A 117 9.50 20.10 13.23
C PRO A 117 9.44 20.22 11.70
N LEU A 118 10.21 19.38 11.01
CA LEU A 118 10.32 19.34 9.55
C LEU A 118 9.38 18.28 8.96
N PRO A 119 9.22 18.22 7.62
CA PRO A 119 8.22 17.39 6.95
C PRO A 119 8.29 15.89 7.26
N PHE A 120 9.44 15.37 7.70
CA PHE A 120 9.55 13.98 8.15
C PHE A 120 8.76 13.68 9.43
N ARG A 121 8.50 14.66 10.30
CA ARG A 121 7.69 14.45 11.53
C ARG A 121 6.21 14.22 11.21
N GLU A 122 5.71 14.84 10.15
CA GLU A 122 4.38 14.56 9.59
C GLU A 122 4.27 13.12 9.06
N ALA A 123 5.34 12.59 8.47
CA ALA A 123 5.35 11.20 8.01
C ALA A 123 5.28 10.21 9.18
N PHE A 124 5.94 10.50 10.30
CA PHE A 124 5.82 9.69 11.53
C PHE A 124 4.43 9.80 12.16
N LYS A 125 3.84 11.00 12.21
CA LYS A 125 2.49 11.20 12.75
C LYS A 125 1.39 10.51 11.94
N ASN A 126 1.57 10.42 10.62
CA ASN A 126 0.66 9.68 9.73
C ASN A 126 0.87 8.15 9.75
N ALA A 127 1.95 7.68 10.37
CA ALA A 127 2.28 6.25 10.49
C ALA A 127 1.84 5.64 11.82
N GLU A 128 1.42 6.48 12.77
CA GLU A 128 0.80 6.12 14.05
C GLU A 128 -0.73 6.05 13.90
#